data_AF-A0A6M3QIY9-F1
#
_entry.id   AF-A0A6M3QIY9-F1
#
_cell.length_a   1.000
_cell.length_b   1.000
_cell.length_c   1.000
_cell.angle_alpha   90.00
_cell.angle_beta   90.00
_cell.angle_gamma   90.00
#
_symmetry.space_group_name_H-M   'P 1'
#
loop_
_entity.id
_entity.type
_entity.pdbx_description
1 polymer ?
#
loop_
_entity_poly.entity_id
_entity_poly.type
_entity_poly.pdbx_seq_one_letter_code
_entity_poly.pdbx_strand_id
1 'polypeptide(L)' 'VAHEFYDSIRGKMFNKTKVIVSSHNYQYTPSVEDLGDLVARIQATGADIVKIATTAVEITDVARMFQIMVHSQ' A
#
# COMPACT_ATOMS: atom_id res chain seq x y z
N VAL A 1 -4.34 -13.27 -4.14
CA VAL A 1 -5.05 -12.23 -4.93
C VAL A 1 -4.13 -11.21 -5.60
N ALA A 2 -3.51 -10.25 -4.90
CA ALA A 2 -2.75 -9.17 -5.57
C ALA A 2 -1.52 -9.69 -6.35
N HIS A 3 -0.78 -10.63 -5.78
CA HIS A 3 0.35 -11.29 -6.45
C HIS A 3 -0.10 -12.04 -7.72
N GLU A 4 -1.14 -12.88 -7.59
CA GLU A 4 -1.73 -13.62 -8.74
C GLU A 4 -2.20 -12.67 -9.85
N PHE A 5 -2.84 -11.55 -9.50
CA PHE A 5 -3.25 -10.55 -10.47
C PHE A 5 -2.06 -9.96 -11.20
N TYR A 6 -1.03 -9.55 -10.45
CA TYR A 6 0.17 -8.96 -11.03
C TYR A 6 0.88 -9.93 -11.97
N ASP A 7 1.02 -11.20 -11.59
CA ASP A 7 1.58 -12.25 -12.43
C ASP A 7 0.76 -12.47 -13.70
N SER A 8 -0.57 -12.36 -13.64
CA SER A 8 -1.46 -12.55 -14.80
C SER A 8 -1.31 -11.46 -15.88
N ILE A 9 -0.91 -10.25 -15.47
CA ILE A 9 -0.73 -9.07 -16.35
C ILE A 9 0.75 -8.81 -16.69
N ARG A 10 1.67 -9.52 -16.03
CA ARG A 10 3.11 -9.38 -16.26
C ARG A 10 3.43 -9.62 -17.74
N GLY A 11 4.10 -8.67 -18.37
CA GLY A 11 4.43 -8.71 -19.81
C GLY A 11 3.28 -8.36 -20.77
N LYS A 12 2.06 -8.14 -20.28
CA LYS A 12 0.89 -7.69 -21.08
C LYS A 12 0.58 -6.20 -20.89
N MET A 13 1.29 -5.56 -19.96
CA MET A 13 1.14 -4.16 -19.63
C MET A 13 1.70 -3.26 -20.75
N PHE A 14 0.94 -2.22 -21.13
CA PHE A 14 1.44 -1.16 -22.00
C PHE A 14 2.47 -0.31 -21.24
N ASN A 15 3.50 0.19 -21.93
CA ASN A 15 4.60 0.97 -21.33
C ASN A 15 4.18 2.20 -20.51
N LYS A 16 2.95 2.72 -20.68
CA LYS A 16 2.44 3.90 -19.98
C LYS A 16 1.44 3.59 -18.87
N THR A 17 1.10 2.32 -18.63
CA THR A 17 0.19 1.91 -17.56
C THR A 17 0.97 1.68 -16.28
N LYS A 18 0.43 2.15 -15.15
CA LYS A 18 0.95 1.91 -13.80
C LYS A 18 -0.07 1.15 -12.97
N VAL A 19 0.38 0.16 -12.21
CA VAL A 19 -0.47 -0.66 -11.34
C VAL A 19 -0.42 -0.13 -9.92
N ILE A 20 -1.60 0.27 -9.42
CA ILE A 20 -1.79 0.57 -8.00
C ILE A 20 -2.23 -0.71 -7.30
N VAL A 21 -1.49 -1.13 -6.28
CA VAL A 21 -1.95 -2.18 -5.38
C VAL A 21 -2.36 -1.52 -4.07
N SER A 22 -3.62 -1.75 -3.68
CA SER A 22 -4.25 -1.03 -2.58
C SER A 22 -4.73 -1.93 -1.46
N SER A 23 -4.54 -1.48 -0.22
CA SER A 23 -5.09 -2.09 0.99
C SER A 23 -6.00 -1.10 1.71
N HIS A 24 -7.11 -1.59 2.26
CA HIS A 24 -8.10 -0.78 2.96
C HIS A 24 -8.38 -1.41 4.33
N ASN A 25 -8.12 -0.66 5.41
CA ASN A 25 -8.52 -1.00 6.76
C ASN A 25 -9.64 -0.04 7.20
N TYR A 26 -10.86 -0.54 7.25
CA TYR A 26 -12.05 0.27 7.56
C TYR A 26 -12.29 0.44 9.06
N GLN A 27 -11.47 -0.19 9.91
CA GLN A 27 -11.68 -0.26 11.35
C GLN A 27 -10.78 0.73 12.10
N TYR A 28 -9.49 0.80 11.77
CA TYR A 28 -8.52 1.65 12.47
C TYR A 28 -7.25 1.88 11.63
N THR A 29 -6.37 2.75 12.12
CA THR A 29 -5.02 2.95 11.57
C THR A 29 -4.03 2.10 12.36
N PRO A 30 -3.36 1.09 11.77
CA PRO A 30 -2.42 0.22 12.48
C PRO A 30 -1.18 0.95 13.04
N SER A 31 -0.32 0.20 13.73
CA SER A 31 0.97 0.70 14.18
C SER A 31 1.87 1.08 12.99
N VAL A 32 2.93 1.84 13.24
CA VAL A 32 3.91 2.22 12.20
C VAL A 32 4.62 0.97 11.65
N GLU A 33 4.93 0.02 12.51
CA GLU A 33 5.54 -1.26 12.13
C GLU A 33 4.62 -2.05 11.20
N ASP A 34 3.35 -2.24 11.57
CA ASP A 34 2.37 -2.96 10.76
C ASP A 34 2.13 -2.27 9.39
N LEU A 35 2.11 -0.94 9.39
CA LEU A 35 2.00 -0.16 8.15
C LEU A 35 3.25 -0.30 7.28
N GLY A 36 4.45 -0.30 7.86
CA GLY A 36 5.70 -0.54 7.16
C GLY A 36 5.77 -1.94 6.54
N ASP A 37 5.39 -2.96 7.30
CA ASP A 37 5.27 -4.32 6.80
C ASP A 37 4.24 -4.43 5.67
N LEU A 38 3.12 -3.71 5.78
CA LEU A 38 2.13 -3.64 4.71
C LEU A 38 2.69 -2.99 3.44
N VAL A 39 3.47 -1.91 3.56
CA VAL A 39 4.19 -1.30 2.42
C VAL A 39 5.11 -2.33 1.77
N ALA A 40 5.94 -3.00 2.55
CA ALA A 40 6.89 -4.01 2.05
C ALA A 40 6.17 -5.16 1.32
N ARG A 41 5.06 -5.66 1.88
CA ARG A 41 4.24 -6.70 1.24
C ARG A 41 3.62 -6.22 -0.07
N ILE A 42 3.14 -4.98 -0.13
CA ILE A 42 2.57 -4.42 -1.36
C ILE A 42 3.67 -4.25 -2.43
N GLN A 43 4.83 -3.72 -2.07
CA GLN A 43 5.98 -3.59 -2.98
C GLN A 43 6.42 -4.95 -3.52
N ALA A 44 6.46 -5.99 -2.68
CA ALA A 44 6.82 -7.36 -3.09
C ALA A 44 5.86 -7.96 -4.14
N THR A 45 4.67 -7.39 -4.34
CA THR A 45 3.78 -7.80 -5.45
C THR A 45 4.25 -7.32 -6.82
N GLY A 46 5.15 -6.34 -6.89
CA GLY A 46 5.54 -5.64 -8.11
C GLY A 46 4.78 -4.34 -8.37
N ALA A 47 3.94 -3.88 -7.43
CA ALA A 47 3.16 -2.66 -7.56
C ALA A 47 4.01 -1.45 -8.00
N ASP A 48 3.54 -0.68 -8.97
CA ASP A 48 4.16 0.60 -9.31
C ASP A 48 3.86 1.66 -8.26
N ILE A 49 2.68 1.59 -7.62
CA ILE A 49 2.21 2.55 -6.64
C ILE A 49 1.56 1.79 -5.48
N VAL A 50 2.03 2.07 -4.26
CA VAL A 50 1.42 1.60 -3.01
C VAL A 50 0.26 2.51 -2.64
N LYS A 51 -0.91 1.95 -2.33
CA LYS A 51 -2.04 2.70 -1.76
C LYS A 51 -2.50 2.05 -0.46
N ILE A 52 -2.47 2.82 0.63
CA ILE A 52 -3.00 2.39 1.93
C ILE A 52 -4.06 3.39 2.34
N ALA A 53 -5.26 2.89 2.64
CA ALA A 53 -6.34 3.67 3.22
C ALA A 53 -6.72 3.05 4.57
N THR A 54 -6.74 3.87 5.62
CA THR A 54 -7.14 3.47 6.97
C THR A 54 -8.23 4.38 7.51
N THR A 55 -8.92 3.92 8.55
CA THR A 55 -9.85 4.75 9.32
C THR A 55 -9.12 5.37 10.51
N ALA A 56 -9.19 6.69 10.67
CA ALA A 56 -8.73 7.34 11.88
C ALA A 56 -9.77 7.14 12.98
N VAL A 57 -9.37 6.54 14.10
CA VAL A 57 -10.19 6.47 15.32
C VAL A 57 -9.93 7.71 16.17
N GLU A 58 -8.67 8.16 16.19
CA GLU A 58 -8.24 9.41 16.82
C GLU A 58 -7.49 10.29 15.81
N ILE A 59 -7.55 11.62 15.97
CA ILE A 59 -6.84 12.55 15.07
C ILE A 59 -5.32 12.29 15.05
N THR A 60 -4.76 11.79 16.15
CA THR A 60 -3.34 11.44 16.27
C THR A 60 -2.92 10.28 15.36
N ASP A 61 -3.87 9.49 14.85
CA ASP A 61 -3.60 8.38 13.93
C ASP A 61 -2.96 8.84 12.61
N VAL A 62 -3.30 10.05 12.18
CA VAL A 62 -2.77 10.66 10.96
C VAL A 62 -1.25 10.82 11.03
N ALA A 63 -0.67 10.99 12.22
CA ALA A 63 0.78 11.07 12.40
C ALA A 63 1.49 9.79 11.93
N ARG A 64 0.90 8.61 12.15
CA ARG A 64 1.46 7.33 11.68
C ARG A 64 1.44 7.25 10.16
N MET A 65 0.37 7.73 9.52
CA MET A 65 0.31 7.81 8.05
C MET A 65 1.36 8.78 7.47
N PHE A 66 1.59 9.92 8.11
CA PHE A 66 2.66 10.84 7.71
C PHE A 66 4.05 10.22 7.85
N GLN A 67 4.32 9.51 8.95
CA GLN A 67 5.60 8.79 9.14
C GLN A 67 5.85 7.79 8.00
N ILE A 68 4.83 7.04 7.60
CA ILE A 68 4.95 6.10 6.49
C ILE A 68 5.23 6.81 5.16
N MET A 69 4.54 7.91 4.87
CA MET A 69 4.79 8.68 3.63
C MET A 69 6.20 9.27 3.55
N VAL A 70 6.78 9.68 4.68
CA VAL A 70 8.15 10.22 4.73
C VAL A 70 9.18 9.13 4.47
N HIS A 71 8.93 7.88 4.91
CA HIS A 71 9.89 6.78 4.83
C HIS A 71 9.69 5.80 3.66
N SER A 72 8.68 6.01 2.81
CA SER A 72 8.32 5.10 1.70
C SER A 72 8.53 5.70 0.28
N GLN A 73 9.51 6.60 0.12
CA GLN A 73 9.87 7.21 -1.17
C GLN A 73 10.58 6.22 -2.10
#